data_AF-A0A8S3YSM8-F1
#
_entry.id   AF-A0A8S3YSM8-F1
#
_cell.length_a   1.000
_cell.length_b   1.000
_cell.length_c   1.000
_cell.angle_alpha   90.00
_cell.angle_beta   90.00
_cell.angle_gamma   90.00
#
_symmetry.space_group_name_H-M   'P 1'
#
loop_
_entity.id
_entity.type
_entity.pdbx_description
1 polymer ?
#
loop_
_entity_poly.entity_id
_entity_poly.type
_entity_poly.pdbx_seq_one_letter_code
_entity_poly.pdbx_strand_id
1 'polypeptide(L)'
;MYRPAVILRKSLACKGSDHCLEQAFSGSFFHTCQQLSSPVERQPKQTVSESYHLLGVSSECTEDELRTAYLKKAKDYHPDGQMPTSDGNKFIQVQDAYKTAMNHKRGQAILTADEDRKAEDEAMKYKAPQHRRYLTYEGIGFGPPSRREQIYKQYRVAQASESVYEHRLMKHGIAEDALITRDKTEARKIKISNLIDRVVDDLIRESMQRGDFDNLAGSGKPLKNSDYNPFIDLTTHNINKILVNNGFKPEWIMLSKEIRDGIAEARTKLADVREKLGPPPYSQQDQKRLMYHKEKFAQSVQEINKKINKYNFIVPFMEKQMVHYNVESNMQKVLDNPRHYLSTDERGHHLASTTFPLARNDDTKIEWREVWSNIKQVFTLR
;
A
#
# COMPACT_ATOMS: atom_id res chain seq x y z
N MET A 1 -6.14 -45.53 -14.26
CA MET A 1 -6.96 -45.16 -15.44
C MET A 1 -8.20 -44.44 -14.94
N TYR A 2 -8.29 -43.11 -15.06
CA TYR A 2 -9.53 -42.35 -15.26
C TYR A 2 -9.12 -40.89 -15.54
N ARG A 3 -9.70 -40.33 -16.61
CA ARG A 3 -9.29 -39.10 -17.32
C ARG A 3 -9.76 -37.83 -16.61
N PRO A 4 -9.00 -36.72 -16.65
CA PRO A 4 -9.51 -35.39 -16.31
C PRO A 4 -10.20 -34.74 -17.53
N ALA A 5 -11.37 -34.12 -17.30
CA ALA A 5 -12.15 -33.40 -18.30
C ALA A 5 -11.54 -32.00 -18.56
N VAL A 6 -11.28 -31.73 -19.83
CA VAL A 6 -10.76 -30.46 -20.37
C VAL A 6 -11.95 -29.55 -20.67
N ILE A 7 -12.01 -28.38 -20.02
CA ILE A 7 -12.96 -27.31 -20.37
C ILE A 7 -12.25 -26.32 -21.31
N LEU A 8 -12.59 -26.42 -22.59
CA LEU A 8 -12.22 -25.51 -23.67
C LEU A 8 -12.87 -24.13 -23.46
N ARG A 9 -12.06 -23.07 -23.32
CA ARG A 9 -12.51 -21.68 -23.57
C ARG A 9 -12.18 -21.32 -25.01
N LYS A 10 -13.22 -21.19 -25.84
CA LYS A 10 -13.15 -20.68 -27.20
C LYS A 10 -12.80 -19.19 -27.18
N SER A 11 -11.71 -18.87 -27.87
CA SER A 11 -11.35 -17.55 -28.38
C SER A 11 -12.37 -17.11 -29.43
N LEU A 12 -12.96 -15.93 -29.26
CA LEU A 12 -13.66 -15.21 -30.32
C LEU A 12 -13.00 -13.83 -30.47
N ALA A 13 -12.32 -13.69 -31.60
CA ALA A 13 -11.82 -12.44 -32.12
C ALA A 13 -12.94 -11.75 -32.91
N CYS A 14 -13.12 -10.44 -32.72
CA CYS A 14 -13.87 -9.59 -33.62
C CYS A 14 -13.00 -8.39 -34.01
N LYS A 15 -12.83 -8.20 -35.32
CA LYS A 15 -12.15 -7.08 -36.00
C LYS A 15 -13.20 -6.05 -36.45
N GLY A 16 -12.80 -4.78 -36.49
CA GLY A 16 -13.41 -3.66 -37.24
C GLY A 16 -14.70 -3.12 -36.63
N SER A 17 -15.05 -1.84 -36.73
CA SER A 17 -14.55 -0.73 -37.56
C SER A 17 -15.12 0.58 -37.02
N ASP A 18 -14.46 1.66 -37.35
CA ASP A 18 -14.82 3.05 -37.05
C ASP A 18 -16.19 3.50 -37.60
N HIS A 19 -16.67 4.58 -36.97
CA HIS A 19 -17.42 5.71 -37.53
C HIS A 19 -18.89 5.92 -37.10
N CYS A 20 -19.08 7.09 -36.47
CA CYS A 20 -20.24 7.99 -36.44
C CYS A 20 -21.56 7.52 -35.80
N LEU A 21 -21.97 8.20 -34.73
CA LEU A 21 -23.06 9.19 -34.78
C LEU A 21 -23.24 9.92 -33.44
N GLU A 22 -23.30 11.24 -33.54
CA GLU A 22 -23.83 12.15 -32.53
C GLU A 22 -25.30 11.84 -32.24
N GLN A 23 -25.73 11.98 -30.97
CA GLN A 23 -26.65 13.04 -30.54
C GLN A 23 -27.27 12.73 -29.17
N ALA A 24 -27.49 13.84 -28.44
CA ALA A 24 -28.42 14.05 -27.33
C ALA A 24 -28.09 13.39 -25.98
N PHE A 25 -27.76 14.23 -24.99
CA PHE A 25 -28.66 14.44 -23.86
C PHE A 25 -28.44 15.82 -23.25
N SER A 26 -29.56 16.55 -23.15
CA SER A 26 -29.77 17.85 -22.56
C SER A 26 -29.78 17.78 -21.02
N GLY A 27 -29.49 18.91 -20.37
CA GLY A 27 -29.62 19.04 -18.93
C GLY A 27 -29.06 20.34 -18.38
N SER A 28 -29.80 21.43 -18.59
CA SER A 28 -29.59 22.78 -18.07
C SER A 28 -29.37 22.84 -16.55
N PHE A 29 -28.57 23.80 -16.08
CA PHE A 29 -28.92 24.80 -15.05
C PHE A 29 -27.66 25.56 -14.64
N PHE A 30 -27.58 26.85 -14.96
CA PHE A 30 -27.35 27.98 -14.02
C PHE A 30 -27.08 29.25 -14.84
N HIS A 31 -28.00 30.21 -14.68
CA HIS A 31 -27.96 31.54 -15.26
C HIS A 31 -27.12 32.44 -14.36
N THR A 32 -26.08 33.10 -14.88
CA THR A 32 -25.64 34.39 -14.34
C THR A 32 -24.78 35.17 -15.32
N CYS A 33 -25.23 36.42 -15.53
CA CYS A 33 -24.47 37.61 -15.91
C CYS A 33 -23.57 37.58 -17.15
N GLN A 34 -24.18 38.06 -18.23
CA GLN A 34 -23.57 38.69 -19.38
C GLN A 34 -22.82 39.97 -18.94
N GLN A 35 -21.49 39.94 -18.97
CA GLN A 35 -20.67 41.15 -19.15
C GLN A 35 -19.88 40.98 -20.45
N LEU A 36 -20.14 41.91 -21.36
CA LEU A 36 -19.48 42.05 -22.64
C LEU A 36 -17.99 42.31 -22.44
N SER A 37 -17.15 41.35 -22.82
CA SER A 37 -15.76 41.61 -23.19
C SER A 37 -15.55 41.05 -24.59
N SER A 38 -15.05 41.90 -25.48
CA SER A 38 -14.73 41.64 -26.88
C SER A 38 -13.99 40.30 -27.10
N PRO A 39 -14.24 39.59 -28.22
CA PRO A 39 -13.49 38.39 -28.55
C PRO A 39 -12.06 38.81 -28.90
N VAL A 40 -11.12 38.54 -27.98
CA VAL A 40 -9.69 38.62 -28.27
C VAL A 40 -9.38 37.54 -29.30
N GLU A 41 -9.03 37.96 -30.52
CA GLU A 41 -8.54 37.09 -31.59
C GLU A 41 -7.43 36.19 -31.04
N ARG A 42 -7.66 34.88 -31.05
CA ARG A 42 -6.65 33.90 -30.61
C ARG A 42 -5.56 33.85 -31.67
N GLN A 43 -4.43 34.50 -31.39
CA GLN A 43 -3.21 34.37 -32.19
C GLN A 43 -2.80 32.88 -32.26
N PRO A 44 -2.23 32.42 -33.41
CA PRO A 44 -1.82 31.04 -33.58
C PRO A 44 -0.81 30.64 -32.49
N LYS A 45 -1.03 29.49 -31.86
CA LYS A 45 -0.14 28.97 -30.81
C LYS A 45 1.25 28.75 -31.41
N GLN A 46 2.24 29.50 -30.92
CA GLN A 46 3.64 29.39 -31.35
C GLN A 46 4.17 27.98 -31.10
N THR A 47 4.91 27.43 -32.07
CA THR A 47 5.56 26.13 -31.89
C THR A 47 6.78 26.24 -30.97
N VAL A 48 7.21 25.12 -30.38
CA VAL A 48 8.36 25.10 -29.46
C VAL A 48 9.64 25.60 -30.16
N SER A 49 9.84 25.23 -31.43
CA SER A 49 10.99 25.68 -32.24
C SER A 49 10.96 27.20 -32.49
N GLU A 50 9.78 27.74 -32.81
CA GLU A 50 9.58 29.18 -32.97
C GLU A 50 9.84 29.94 -31.67
N SER A 51 9.51 29.35 -30.51
CA SER A 51 9.73 29.96 -29.20
C SER A 51 11.23 30.17 -28.90
N TYR A 52 12.08 29.20 -29.25
CA TYR A 52 13.54 29.31 -29.11
C TYR A 52 14.13 30.33 -30.09
N HIS A 53 13.68 30.32 -31.35
CA HIS A 53 14.08 31.32 -32.34
C HIS A 53 13.66 32.75 -31.94
N LEU A 54 12.46 32.92 -31.40
CA LEU A 54 11.95 34.21 -30.94
C LEU A 54 12.72 34.73 -29.73
N LEU A 55 13.20 33.85 -28.85
CA LEU A 55 14.10 34.21 -27.75
C LEU A 55 15.56 34.36 -28.19
N GLY A 56 15.93 33.90 -29.38
CA GLY A 56 17.28 34.03 -29.95
C GLY A 56 18.27 33.09 -29.27
N VAL A 57 17.79 31.92 -28.86
CA VAL A 57 18.49 30.97 -28.01
C VAL A 57 18.46 29.60 -28.68
N SER A 58 19.54 28.81 -28.53
CA SER A 58 19.62 27.45 -29.07
C SER A 58 18.65 26.48 -28.36
N SER A 59 18.21 25.43 -29.05
CA SER A 59 17.35 24.37 -28.49
C SER A 59 17.97 23.62 -27.29
N GLU A 60 19.31 23.61 -27.18
CA GLU A 60 20.05 22.93 -26.10
C GLU A 60 20.46 23.84 -24.93
N CYS A 61 20.08 25.11 -24.95
CA CYS A 61 20.48 26.14 -23.99
C CYS A 61 20.22 25.81 -22.50
N THR A 62 21.09 26.25 -21.60
CA THR A 62 20.92 26.09 -20.15
C THR A 62 19.75 26.94 -19.61
N GLU A 63 19.14 26.55 -18.48
CA GLU A 63 18.00 27.29 -17.91
C GLU A 63 18.34 28.76 -17.61
N ASP A 64 19.58 29.02 -17.19
CA ASP A 64 20.07 30.37 -16.88
C ASP A 64 20.27 31.22 -18.13
N GLU A 65 20.74 30.63 -19.22
CA GLU A 65 20.88 31.31 -20.50
C GLU A 65 19.49 31.65 -21.11
N LEU A 66 18.48 30.78 -20.95
CA LEU A 66 17.11 31.06 -21.36
C LEU A 66 16.50 32.23 -20.56
N ARG A 67 16.73 32.27 -19.25
CA ARG A 67 16.28 33.37 -18.37
C ARG A 67 16.93 34.69 -18.74
N THR A 68 18.24 34.71 -18.95
CA THR A 68 18.96 35.93 -19.29
C THR A 68 18.54 36.49 -20.66
N ALA A 69 18.27 35.64 -21.64
CA ALA A 69 17.74 36.05 -22.94
C ALA A 69 16.34 36.65 -22.84
N TYR A 70 15.45 36.04 -22.04
CA TYR A 70 14.13 36.60 -21.76
C TYR A 70 14.21 37.97 -21.08
N LEU A 71 15.06 38.12 -20.05
CA LEU A 71 15.22 39.39 -19.34
C LEU A 71 15.72 40.52 -20.25
N LYS A 72 16.64 40.22 -21.18
CA LYS A 72 17.10 41.20 -22.18
C LYS A 72 15.93 41.67 -23.07
N LYS A 73 15.17 40.73 -23.66
CA LYS A 73 14.05 41.05 -24.54
C LYS A 73 12.88 41.70 -23.82
N ALA A 74 12.59 41.27 -22.59
CA ALA A 74 11.57 41.88 -21.74
C ALA A 74 11.89 43.35 -21.45
N LYS A 75 13.16 43.67 -21.21
CA LYS A 75 13.62 45.06 -21.01
C LYS A 75 13.46 45.92 -22.27
N ASP A 76 13.72 45.34 -23.44
CA ASP A 76 13.66 46.05 -24.72
C ASP A 76 12.22 46.33 -25.21
N TYR A 77 11.28 45.42 -24.91
CA TYR A 77 9.88 45.49 -25.35
C TYR A 77 8.89 45.92 -24.25
N HIS A 78 9.36 46.26 -23.06
CA HIS A 78 8.48 46.62 -21.94
C HIS A 78 7.66 47.89 -22.26
N PRO A 79 6.32 47.89 -22.10
CA PRO A 79 5.46 49.02 -22.48
C PRO A 79 5.79 50.32 -21.72
N ASP A 80 6.27 50.22 -20.48
CA ASP A 80 6.69 51.40 -19.69
C ASP A 80 8.14 51.85 -19.99
N GLY A 81 8.85 51.14 -20.87
CA GLY A 81 10.20 51.49 -21.29
C GLY A 81 10.19 52.70 -22.23
N GLN A 82 11.06 53.69 -21.98
CA GLN A 82 11.20 54.89 -22.82
C GLN A 82 11.90 54.62 -24.18
N MET A 83 12.08 53.35 -24.55
CA MET A 83 12.76 52.94 -25.78
C MET A 83 11.81 52.96 -26.98
N PRO A 84 12.27 53.34 -28.18
CA PRO A 84 11.44 53.37 -29.39
C PRO A 84 11.01 51.98 -29.89
N THR A 85 11.56 50.91 -29.32
CA THR A 85 11.21 49.52 -29.58
C THR A 85 10.12 48.97 -28.65
N SER A 86 9.61 49.80 -27.73
CA SER A 86 8.60 49.44 -26.74
C SER A 86 7.25 49.16 -27.41
N ASP A 87 6.87 47.88 -27.44
CA ASP A 87 5.64 47.38 -28.07
C ASP A 87 5.00 46.32 -27.16
N GLY A 88 3.83 46.62 -26.58
CA GLY A 88 3.12 45.69 -25.69
C GLY A 88 2.77 44.35 -26.33
N ASN A 89 2.46 44.33 -27.62
CA ASN A 89 2.13 43.09 -28.34
C ASN A 89 3.35 42.16 -28.51
N LYS A 90 4.54 42.74 -28.75
CA LYS A 90 5.79 41.96 -28.85
C LYS A 90 6.21 41.42 -27.49
N PHE A 91 5.98 42.19 -26.43
CA PHE A 91 6.23 41.74 -25.06
C PHE A 91 5.40 40.48 -24.70
N ILE A 92 4.11 40.46 -25.04
CA ILE A 92 3.23 39.30 -24.81
C ILE A 92 3.76 38.07 -25.57
N GLN A 93 4.17 38.24 -26.83
CA GLN A 93 4.75 37.14 -27.61
C GLN A 93 6.05 36.59 -27.01
N VAL A 94 6.93 37.47 -26.52
CA VAL A 94 8.18 37.06 -25.83
C VAL A 94 7.88 36.32 -24.53
N GLN A 95 6.86 36.76 -23.78
CA GLN A 95 6.44 36.11 -22.54
C GLN A 95 5.85 34.71 -22.78
N ASP A 96 5.03 34.56 -23.81
CA ASP A 96 4.42 33.27 -24.15
C ASP A 96 5.44 32.28 -24.74
N ALA A 97 6.40 32.77 -25.52
CA ALA A 97 7.55 31.97 -25.97
C ALA A 97 8.38 31.44 -24.79
N TYR A 98 8.68 32.28 -23.79
CA TYR A 98 9.43 31.88 -22.59
C TYR A 98 8.69 30.81 -21.78
N LYS A 99 7.38 30.98 -21.55
CA LYS A 99 6.56 29.96 -20.85
C LYS A 99 6.59 28.63 -21.58
N THR A 100 6.49 28.65 -22.91
CA THR A 100 6.48 27.45 -23.76
C THR A 100 7.82 26.73 -23.74
N ALA A 101 8.93 27.47 -23.88
CA ALA A 101 10.29 26.93 -23.80
C ALA A 101 10.61 26.33 -22.42
N MET A 102 10.17 27.00 -21.35
CA MET A 102 10.39 26.55 -19.98
C MET A 102 9.61 25.26 -19.65
N ASN A 103 8.36 25.15 -20.14
CA ASN A 103 7.57 23.93 -19.99
C ASN A 103 8.18 22.76 -20.78
N HIS A 104 8.73 23.01 -21.96
CA HIS A 104 9.43 22.00 -22.75
C HIS A 104 10.69 21.47 -22.04
N LYS A 105 11.53 22.37 -21.48
CA LYS A 105 12.73 21.99 -20.70
C LYS A 105 12.39 21.17 -19.45
N ARG A 106 11.34 21.57 -18.71
CA ARG A 106 10.85 20.80 -17.56
C ARG A 106 10.29 19.43 -17.96
N GLY A 107 9.57 19.37 -19.09
CA GLY A 107 9.09 18.11 -19.66
C GLY A 107 10.22 17.16 -20.05
N GLN A 108 11.28 17.68 -20.69
CA GLN A 108 12.47 16.89 -21.03
C GLN A 108 13.17 16.32 -19.80
N ALA A 109 13.32 17.09 -18.72
CA ALA A 109 13.94 16.61 -17.48
C ALA A 109 13.17 15.45 -16.81
N ILE A 110 11.84 15.42 -16.94
CA ILE A 110 11.00 14.33 -16.45
C ILE A 110 11.19 13.07 -17.32
N LEU A 111 11.25 13.23 -18.64
CA LEU A 111 11.47 12.11 -19.57
C LEU A 111 12.84 11.46 -19.36
N THR A 112 13.91 12.24 -19.18
CA THR A 112 15.25 11.70 -18.89
C THR A 112 15.28 10.97 -17.56
N ALA A 113 14.63 11.51 -16.52
CA ALA A 113 14.55 10.84 -15.22
C ALA A 113 13.75 9.52 -15.28
N ASP A 114 12.73 9.45 -16.13
CA ASP A 114 11.98 8.21 -16.37
C ASP A 114 12.78 7.22 -17.23
N GLU A 115 13.63 7.68 -18.14
CA GLU A 115 14.56 6.85 -18.90
C GLU A 115 15.67 6.27 -18.01
N ASP A 116 16.25 7.07 -17.12
CA ASP A 116 17.23 6.61 -16.14
C ASP A 116 16.63 5.60 -15.17
N ARG A 117 15.41 5.85 -14.67
CA ARG A 117 14.67 4.89 -13.83
C ARG A 117 14.37 3.59 -14.58
N LYS A 118 13.96 3.66 -15.85
CA LYS A 118 13.75 2.48 -16.68
C LYS A 118 15.05 1.71 -16.91
N ALA A 119 16.17 2.40 -17.08
CA ALA A 119 17.49 1.77 -17.21
C ALA A 119 17.94 1.10 -15.91
N GLU A 120 17.68 1.72 -14.76
CA GLU A 120 17.90 1.11 -13.43
C GLU A 120 17.00 -0.11 -13.20
N ASP A 121 15.72 -0.03 -13.57
CA ASP A 121 14.76 -1.14 -13.50
C ASP A 121 15.11 -2.29 -14.46
N GLU A 122 15.64 -1.98 -15.65
CA GLU A 122 16.16 -2.95 -16.62
C GLU A 122 17.48 -3.59 -16.14
N ALA A 123 18.34 -2.85 -15.42
CA ALA A 123 19.52 -3.41 -14.75
C ALA A 123 19.15 -4.27 -13.54
N MET A 124 18.04 -3.94 -12.88
CA MET A 124 17.41 -4.70 -11.79
C MET A 124 16.40 -5.74 -12.31
N LYS A 125 16.48 -6.13 -13.58
CA LYS A 125 15.68 -7.21 -14.15
C LYS A 125 16.10 -8.52 -13.49
N TYR A 126 15.22 -9.03 -12.62
CA TYR A 126 15.30 -10.30 -11.90
C TYR A 126 16.25 -11.32 -12.56
N LYS A 127 17.48 -11.41 -12.05
CA LYS A 127 18.29 -12.61 -12.25
C LYS A 127 17.59 -13.71 -11.46
N ALA A 128 16.72 -14.46 -12.15
CA ALA A 128 16.05 -15.62 -11.58
C ALA A 128 17.10 -16.44 -10.82
N PRO A 129 16.84 -16.84 -9.56
CA PRO A 129 17.80 -17.61 -8.79
C PRO A 129 18.15 -18.86 -9.59
N GLN A 130 19.37 -18.91 -10.13
CA GLN A 130 19.77 -20.08 -10.89
C GLN A 130 19.70 -21.29 -9.96
N HIS A 131 18.96 -22.29 -10.42
CA HIS A 131 18.87 -23.67 -9.97
C HIS A 131 19.91 -24.02 -8.90
N ARG A 132 19.44 -24.32 -7.67
CA ARG A 132 20.19 -24.82 -6.50
C ARG A 132 21.63 -25.22 -6.82
N ARG A 133 22.50 -24.23 -6.94
CA ARG A 133 23.93 -24.45 -7.10
C ARG A 133 24.47 -24.47 -5.69
N TYR A 134 25.18 -25.54 -5.32
CA TYR A 134 25.88 -25.58 -4.04
C TYR A 134 26.66 -24.28 -3.88
N LEU A 135 26.62 -23.64 -2.70
CA LEU A 135 27.44 -22.45 -2.43
C LEU A 135 28.90 -22.80 -2.77
N THR A 136 29.39 -22.26 -3.88
CA THR A 136 30.80 -22.35 -4.22
C THR A 136 31.49 -21.28 -3.40
N TYR A 137 32.13 -21.67 -2.31
CA TYR A 137 32.91 -20.79 -1.42
C TYR A 137 34.20 -20.26 -2.09
N GLU A 138 34.17 -20.04 -3.41
CA GLU A 138 35.31 -19.58 -4.21
C GLU A 138 36.58 -20.45 -4.08
N GLY A 139 36.42 -21.71 -3.65
CA GLY A 139 37.55 -22.61 -3.38
C GLY A 139 38.23 -22.37 -2.01
N ILE A 140 37.64 -21.54 -1.16
CA ILE A 140 38.22 -21.08 0.10
C ILE A 140 37.78 -22.00 1.24
N GLY A 141 38.77 -22.57 1.95
CA GLY A 141 38.58 -23.43 3.10
C GLY A 141 38.44 -24.92 2.75
N PHE A 142 38.92 -25.77 3.67
CA PHE A 142 38.85 -27.24 3.56
C PHE A 142 37.94 -27.83 4.64
N GLY A 143 37.24 -28.92 4.33
CA GLY A 143 36.43 -29.69 5.28
C GLY A 143 34.91 -29.71 5.01
N PRO A 144 34.09 -30.04 6.03
CA PRO A 144 32.64 -30.20 5.86
C PRO A 144 31.93 -28.88 5.48
N PRO A 145 30.76 -28.93 4.83
CA PRO A 145 30.06 -27.75 4.32
C PRO A 145 29.82 -26.64 5.36
N SER A 146 29.46 -26.99 6.59
CA SER A 146 29.22 -26.03 7.68
C SER A 146 30.47 -25.24 8.07
N ARG A 147 31.64 -25.90 8.11
CA ARG A 147 32.92 -25.25 8.41
C ARG A 147 33.35 -24.33 7.27
N ARG A 148 33.18 -24.77 6.02
CA ARG A 148 33.45 -23.93 4.84
C ARG A 148 32.54 -22.71 4.78
N GLU A 149 31.27 -22.84 5.20
CA GLU A 149 30.37 -21.71 5.33
C GLU A 149 30.84 -20.67 6.36
N GLN A 150 31.28 -21.12 7.53
CA GLN A 150 31.81 -20.23 8.56
C GLN A 150 33.08 -19.50 8.08
N ILE A 151 34.01 -20.23 7.46
CA ILE A 151 35.25 -19.66 6.91
C ILE A 151 34.93 -18.65 5.80
N TYR A 152 34.04 -18.99 4.88
CA TYR A 152 33.66 -18.09 3.79
C TYR A 152 32.91 -16.85 4.28
N LYS A 153 32.07 -16.97 5.33
CA LYS A 153 31.46 -15.82 6.00
C LYS A 153 32.53 -14.89 6.57
N GLN A 154 33.54 -15.42 7.26
CA GLN A 154 34.66 -14.63 7.78
C GLN A 154 35.45 -13.96 6.65
N TYR A 155 35.76 -14.70 5.58
CA TYR A 155 36.46 -14.18 4.40
C TYR A 155 35.70 -13.04 3.74
N ARG A 156 34.38 -13.19 3.53
CA ARG A 156 33.53 -12.12 2.96
C ARG A 156 33.51 -10.87 3.83
N VAL A 157 33.49 -11.02 5.15
CA VAL A 157 33.57 -9.88 6.07
C VAL A 157 34.93 -9.18 5.95
N ALA A 158 36.03 -9.94 5.88
CA ALA A 158 37.37 -9.39 5.69
C ALA A 158 37.47 -8.62 4.37
N GLN A 159 37.04 -9.23 3.25
CA GLN A 159 37.05 -8.60 1.94
C GLN A 159 36.16 -7.34 1.87
N ALA A 160 34.98 -7.37 2.51
CA ALA A 160 34.13 -6.19 2.61
C ALA A 160 34.80 -5.07 3.43
N SER A 161 35.49 -5.42 4.51
CA SER A 161 36.23 -4.43 5.31
C SER A 161 37.37 -3.79 4.53
N GLU A 162 38.10 -4.58 3.74
CA GLU A 162 39.19 -4.12 2.88
C GLU A 162 38.67 -3.26 1.74
N SER A 163 37.63 -3.69 1.03
CA SER A 163 37.00 -2.91 -0.04
C SER A 163 36.45 -1.57 0.46
N VAL A 164 35.84 -1.56 1.64
CA VAL A 164 35.36 -0.32 2.26
C VAL A 164 36.53 0.58 2.69
N TYR A 165 37.65 0.00 3.15
CA TYR A 165 38.87 0.74 3.46
C TYR A 165 39.49 1.37 2.20
N GLU A 166 39.61 0.61 1.11
CA GLU A 166 40.10 1.08 -0.19
C GLU A 166 39.22 2.20 -0.77
N HIS A 167 37.89 2.00 -0.79
CA HIS A 167 36.96 3.01 -1.27
C HIS A 167 37.02 4.30 -0.42
N ARG A 168 37.24 4.18 0.89
CA ARG A 168 37.47 5.33 1.77
C ARG A 168 38.79 6.05 1.45
N LEU A 169 39.86 5.30 1.20
CA LEU A 169 41.16 5.85 0.76
C LEU A 169 41.01 6.63 -0.54
N MET A 170 40.26 6.08 -1.51
CA MET A 170 39.98 6.75 -2.78
C MET A 170 39.15 8.02 -2.63
N LYS A 171 38.14 8.04 -1.75
CA LYS A 171 37.28 9.23 -1.58
C LYS A 171 37.93 10.38 -0.83
N HIS A 172 38.83 10.11 0.11
CA HIS A 172 39.34 11.12 1.03
C HIS A 172 40.83 11.49 0.82
N GLY A 173 41.55 10.76 -0.04
CA GLY A 173 42.99 10.96 -0.22
C GLY A 173 43.80 10.64 1.05
N ILE A 174 45.12 10.83 0.98
CA ILE A 174 46.08 10.49 2.07
C ILE A 174 46.07 11.54 3.21
N ALA A 175 44.95 12.22 3.45
CA ALA A 175 44.83 13.16 4.57
C ALA A 175 44.38 12.39 5.82
N GLU A 176 45.35 11.86 6.58
CA GLU A 176 45.11 10.93 7.69
C GLU A 176 44.32 11.53 8.87
N ASP A 177 44.39 12.85 9.09
CA ASP A 177 43.93 13.49 10.33
C ASP A 177 42.39 13.49 10.55
N ALA A 178 41.60 13.57 9.47
CA ALA A 178 40.14 13.58 9.57
C ALA A 178 39.52 12.18 9.77
N LEU A 179 40.22 11.12 9.36
CA LEU A 179 39.85 9.72 9.59
C LEU A 179 40.11 9.32 11.04
N ILE A 180 41.30 9.65 11.53
CA ILE A 180 41.76 9.29 12.88
C ILE A 180 40.83 9.86 13.96
N THR A 181 40.25 11.04 13.76
CA THR A 181 39.33 11.66 14.74
C THR A 181 37.99 10.93 14.82
N ARG A 182 37.38 10.55 13.69
CA ARG A 182 36.13 9.76 13.69
C ARG A 182 36.37 8.36 14.26
N ASP A 183 37.44 7.69 13.84
CA ASP A 183 37.78 6.35 14.33
C ASP A 183 38.10 6.36 15.84
N LYS A 184 38.75 7.42 16.35
CA LYS A 184 38.92 7.62 17.80
C LYS A 184 37.59 7.74 18.53
N THR A 185 36.58 8.41 17.96
CA THR A 185 35.25 8.51 18.61
C THR A 185 34.50 7.18 18.60
N GLU A 186 34.58 6.39 17.52
CA GLU A 186 33.94 5.08 17.43
C GLU A 186 34.65 4.02 18.29
N ALA A 187 35.98 4.02 18.29
CA ALA A 187 36.78 3.16 19.17
C ALA A 187 36.54 3.48 20.66
N ARG A 188 36.29 4.75 21.01
CA ARG A 188 35.84 5.12 22.38
C ARG A 188 34.48 4.52 22.70
N LYS A 189 33.51 4.54 21.76
CA LYS A 189 32.19 3.92 21.97
C LYS A 189 32.29 2.41 22.18
N ILE A 190 33.11 1.71 21.38
CA ILE A 190 33.35 0.26 21.52
C ILE A 190 34.07 -0.06 22.85
N LYS A 191 35.02 0.77 23.27
CA LYS A 191 35.65 0.62 24.60
C LYS A 191 34.65 0.78 25.74
N ILE A 192 33.71 1.72 25.62
CA ILE A 192 32.66 1.94 26.62
C ILE A 192 31.70 0.73 26.68
N SER A 193 31.29 0.16 25.54
CA SER A 193 30.45 -1.05 25.56
C SER A 193 31.17 -2.22 26.24
N ASN A 194 32.43 -2.48 25.88
CA ASN A 194 33.20 -3.57 26.47
C ASN A 194 33.49 -3.37 27.97
N LEU A 195 33.50 -2.11 28.44
CA LEU A 195 33.60 -1.81 29.88
C LEU A 195 32.28 -2.12 30.59
N ILE A 196 31.15 -1.74 30.00
CA ILE A 196 29.82 -2.08 30.51
C ILE A 196 29.68 -3.60 30.59
N ASP A 197 30.08 -4.33 29.55
CA ASP A 197 30.03 -5.79 29.52
C ASP A 197 30.87 -6.41 30.66
N ARG A 198 32.08 -5.88 30.93
CA ARG A 198 32.88 -6.34 32.08
C ARG A 198 32.23 -6.03 33.43
N VAL A 199 31.67 -4.83 33.59
CA VAL A 199 30.98 -4.45 34.84
C VAL A 199 29.77 -5.35 35.07
N VAL A 200 29.02 -5.64 34.01
CA VAL A 200 27.89 -6.59 34.04
C VAL A 200 28.37 -7.99 34.43
N ASP A 201 29.45 -8.49 33.83
CA ASP A 201 30.02 -9.81 34.17
C ASP A 201 30.49 -9.90 35.63
N ASP A 202 31.12 -8.84 36.15
CA ASP A 202 31.55 -8.78 37.55
C ASP A 202 30.34 -8.75 38.51
N LEU A 203 29.30 -7.99 38.17
CA LEU A 203 28.02 -7.98 38.89
C LEU A 203 27.32 -9.36 38.87
N ILE A 204 27.34 -10.05 37.72
CA ILE A 204 26.79 -11.40 37.60
C ILE A 204 27.57 -12.36 38.49
N ARG A 205 28.92 -12.32 38.46
CA ARG A 205 29.77 -13.16 39.32
C ARG A 205 29.54 -12.89 40.80
N GLU A 206 29.42 -11.63 41.20
CA GLU A 206 29.14 -11.24 42.57
C GLU A 206 27.74 -11.70 43.03
N SER A 207 26.74 -11.59 42.15
CA SER A 207 25.37 -12.07 42.40
C SER A 207 25.29 -13.60 42.46
N MET A 208 26.09 -14.31 41.65
CA MET A 208 26.25 -15.77 41.75
C MET A 208 26.91 -16.19 43.08
N GLN A 209 27.92 -15.46 43.54
CA GLN A 209 28.56 -15.72 44.84
C GLN A 209 27.64 -15.46 46.02
N ARG A 210 26.75 -14.44 45.91
CA ARG A 210 25.71 -14.15 46.91
C ARG A 210 24.59 -15.20 46.95
N GLY A 211 24.48 -16.05 45.93
CA GLY A 211 23.40 -17.03 45.83
C GLY A 211 22.06 -16.40 45.43
N ASP A 212 22.06 -15.20 44.84
CA ASP A 212 20.83 -14.51 44.40
C ASP A 212 20.07 -15.33 43.32
N PHE A 213 20.75 -16.29 42.69
CA PHE A 213 20.18 -17.19 41.68
C PHE A 213 19.69 -18.55 42.21
N ASP A 214 19.84 -18.85 43.51
CA ASP A 214 19.47 -20.17 44.04
C ASP A 214 17.95 -20.33 44.28
N ASN A 215 17.20 -19.23 44.36
CA ASN A 215 15.76 -19.22 44.68
C ASN A 215 14.92 -18.31 43.77
N LEU A 216 15.19 -18.29 42.45
CA LEU A 216 14.33 -17.53 41.54
C LEU A 216 12.88 -18.05 41.55
N ALA A 217 11.94 -17.12 41.46
CA ALA A 217 10.52 -17.44 41.32
C ALA A 217 10.29 -18.27 40.04
N GLY A 218 10.09 -19.59 40.22
CA GLY A 218 9.89 -20.54 39.12
C GLY A 218 11.02 -21.54 38.90
N SER A 219 12.06 -21.56 39.74
CA SER A 219 13.06 -22.63 39.74
C SER A 219 12.38 -24.01 39.90
N GLY A 220 12.83 -24.99 39.12
CA GLY A 220 12.28 -26.35 39.10
C GLY A 220 10.89 -26.52 38.47
N LYS A 221 10.20 -25.43 38.10
CA LYS A 221 8.94 -25.52 37.34
C LYS A 221 9.27 -25.67 35.84
N PRO A 222 8.49 -26.48 35.10
CA PRO A 222 8.67 -26.57 33.65
C PRO A 222 8.53 -25.17 33.04
N LEU A 223 9.40 -24.87 32.07
CA LEU A 223 9.30 -23.63 31.30
C LEU A 223 7.87 -23.53 30.76
N LYS A 224 7.24 -22.36 30.94
CA LYS A 224 5.96 -22.11 30.28
C LYS A 224 6.19 -22.33 28.79
N ASN A 225 5.40 -23.21 28.16
CA ASN A 225 5.46 -23.44 26.73
C ASN A 225 5.37 -22.09 26.03
N SER A 226 6.51 -21.61 25.53
CA SER A 226 6.53 -20.44 24.68
C SER A 226 5.69 -20.77 23.46
N ASP A 227 4.86 -19.84 22.99
CA ASP A 227 4.18 -19.94 21.68
C ASP A 227 5.18 -19.96 20.50
N TYR A 228 6.47 -20.15 20.78
CA TYR A 228 7.55 -20.32 19.84
C TYR A 228 7.43 -21.69 19.18
N ASN A 229 7.04 -21.68 17.91
CA ASN A 229 7.11 -22.85 17.06
C ASN A 229 8.57 -23.08 16.62
N PRO A 230 9.21 -24.21 16.98
CA PRO A 230 10.60 -24.50 16.64
C PRO A 230 10.87 -24.59 15.12
N PHE A 231 9.82 -24.78 14.32
CA PHE A 231 9.92 -24.84 12.86
C PHE A 231 9.94 -23.44 12.21
N ILE A 232 9.78 -22.37 12.99
CA ILE A 232 9.80 -20.99 12.49
C ILE A 232 11.11 -20.32 12.92
N ASP A 233 11.79 -19.68 11.97
CA ASP A 233 13.00 -18.91 12.28
C ASP A 233 12.71 -17.80 13.30
N LEU A 234 13.70 -17.51 14.16
CA LEU A 234 13.59 -16.55 15.25
C LEU A 234 13.21 -15.15 14.73
N THR A 235 13.76 -14.76 13.58
CA THR A 235 13.42 -13.46 12.95
C THR A 235 11.95 -13.39 12.57
N THR A 236 11.41 -14.46 11.97
CA THR A 236 10.02 -14.55 11.53
C THR A 236 9.07 -14.60 12.73
N HIS A 237 9.43 -15.34 13.77
CA HIS A 237 8.65 -15.37 15.01
C HIS A 237 8.56 -13.99 15.66
N ASN A 238 9.68 -13.27 15.74
CA ASN A 238 9.72 -11.93 16.31
C ASN A 238 8.90 -10.94 15.50
N ILE A 239 8.98 -11.00 14.16
CA ILE A 239 8.16 -10.17 13.26
C ILE A 239 6.67 -10.46 13.50
N ASN A 240 6.25 -11.73 13.49
CA ASN A 240 4.86 -12.11 13.73
C ASN A 240 4.38 -11.64 15.12
N LYS A 241 5.24 -11.74 16.14
CA LYS A 241 4.95 -11.25 17.49
C LYS A 241 4.76 -9.73 17.52
N ILE A 242 5.63 -8.97 16.85
CA ILE A 242 5.51 -7.51 16.71
C ILE A 242 4.21 -7.14 15.99
N LEU A 243 3.89 -7.85 14.90
CA LEU A 243 2.65 -7.64 14.14
C LEU A 243 1.42 -7.88 15.02
N VAL A 244 1.38 -8.98 15.77
CA VAL A 244 0.28 -9.30 16.70
C VAL A 244 0.16 -8.25 17.80
N ASN A 245 1.29 -7.82 18.39
CA ASN A 245 1.29 -6.80 19.44
C ASN A 245 0.79 -5.43 18.93
N ASN A 246 1.08 -5.09 17.68
CA ASN A 246 0.54 -3.90 17.01
C ASN A 246 -0.91 -4.06 16.53
N GLY A 247 -1.53 -5.21 16.79
CA GLY A 247 -2.90 -5.50 16.36
C GLY A 247 -3.06 -5.66 14.85
N PHE A 248 -1.97 -5.98 14.13
CA PHE A 248 -2.01 -6.22 12.69
C PHE A 248 -2.81 -7.50 12.39
N LYS A 249 -3.76 -7.38 11.46
CA LYS A 249 -4.70 -8.45 11.11
C LYS A 249 -4.53 -8.83 9.64
N PRO A 250 -4.34 -10.13 9.34
CA PRO A 250 -4.41 -10.63 7.97
C PRO A 250 -5.70 -10.19 7.27
N GLU A 251 -5.57 -9.84 5.99
CA GLU A 251 -6.68 -9.32 5.17
C GLU A 251 -7.89 -10.26 5.16
N TRP A 252 -7.67 -11.57 5.01
CA TRP A 252 -8.76 -12.55 4.98
C TRP A 252 -9.54 -12.60 6.31
N ILE A 253 -8.90 -12.34 7.46
CA ILE A 253 -9.60 -12.29 8.76
C ILE A 253 -10.55 -11.09 8.80
N MET A 254 -10.09 -9.94 8.32
CA MET A 254 -10.93 -8.74 8.22
C MET A 254 -12.09 -8.95 7.25
N LEU A 255 -11.82 -9.53 6.09
CA LEU A 255 -12.81 -9.83 5.08
C LEU A 255 -13.88 -10.82 5.57
N SER A 256 -13.48 -11.84 6.35
CA SER A 256 -14.41 -12.79 6.98
C SER A 256 -15.36 -12.09 7.97
N LYS A 257 -14.84 -11.14 8.77
CA LYS A 257 -15.66 -10.32 9.66
C LYS A 257 -16.63 -9.46 8.84
N GLU A 258 -16.14 -8.77 7.82
CA GLU A 258 -16.96 -7.93 6.94
C GLU A 258 -18.09 -8.70 6.25
N ILE A 259 -17.85 -9.94 5.82
CA ILE A 259 -18.89 -10.81 5.24
C ILE A 259 -19.96 -11.15 6.27
N ARG A 260 -19.57 -11.49 7.51
CA ARG A 260 -20.50 -11.82 8.60
C ARG A 260 -21.33 -10.62 9.04
N ASP A 261 -20.68 -9.47 9.18
CA ASP A 261 -21.34 -8.22 9.58
C ASP A 261 -22.27 -7.75 8.45
N GLY A 262 -21.82 -7.81 7.19
CA GLY A 262 -22.62 -7.43 6.03
C GLY A 262 -23.88 -8.29 5.84
N ILE A 263 -23.80 -9.60 6.05
CA ILE A 263 -24.99 -10.46 5.98
C ILE A 263 -25.94 -10.21 7.16
N ALA A 264 -25.40 -9.95 8.36
CA ALA A 264 -26.22 -9.60 9.52
C ALA A 264 -26.98 -8.28 9.28
N GLU A 265 -26.29 -7.25 8.79
CA GLU A 265 -26.88 -5.94 8.47
C GLU A 265 -27.94 -6.03 7.35
N ALA A 266 -27.70 -6.85 6.31
CA ALA A 266 -28.69 -7.07 5.27
C ALA A 266 -29.97 -7.72 5.83
N ARG A 267 -29.82 -8.69 6.74
CA ARG A 267 -30.93 -9.38 7.40
C ARG A 267 -31.70 -8.45 8.35
N THR A 268 -31.00 -7.66 9.16
CA THR A 268 -31.63 -6.72 10.10
C THR A 268 -32.49 -5.69 9.37
N LYS A 269 -31.96 -5.08 8.29
CA LYS A 269 -32.70 -4.12 7.45
C LYS A 269 -33.99 -4.70 6.87
N LEU A 270 -33.96 -5.96 6.42
CA LEU A 270 -35.14 -6.63 5.88
C LEU A 270 -36.13 -7.01 6.99
N ALA A 271 -35.65 -7.43 8.15
CA ALA A 271 -36.46 -7.73 9.32
C ALA A 271 -37.19 -6.48 9.86
N ASP A 272 -36.50 -5.34 9.95
CA ASP A 272 -37.09 -4.06 10.37
C ASP A 272 -38.26 -3.64 9.49
N VAL A 273 -38.08 -3.80 8.17
CA VAL A 273 -39.14 -3.49 7.19
C VAL A 273 -40.31 -4.44 7.37
N ARG A 274 -40.03 -5.73 7.58
CA ARG A 274 -41.07 -6.74 7.80
C ARG A 274 -41.88 -6.47 9.08
N GLU A 275 -41.25 -6.03 10.16
CA GLU A 275 -41.92 -5.68 11.42
C GLU A 275 -42.81 -4.45 11.25
N LYS A 276 -42.31 -3.41 10.59
CA LYS A 276 -43.06 -2.17 10.32
C LYS A 276 -44.32 -2.39 9.47
N LEU A 277 -44.36 -3.44 8.65
CA LEU A 277 -45.46 -3.73 7.72
C LEU A 277 -46.66 -4.43 8.38
N GLY A 278 -46.58 -4.86 9.64
CA GLY A 278 -47.71 -5.46 10.38
C GLY A 278 -48.25 -6.78 9.78
N PRO A 279 -49.41 -7.27 10.25
CA PRO A 279 -50.13 -8.38 9.62
C PRO A 279 -50.84 -7.94 8.33
N PRO A 280 -51.05 -8.85 7.35
CA PRO A 280 -51.78 -8.54 6.12
C PRO A 280 -53.24 -8.15 6.42
N PRO A 281 -53.92 -7.35 5.55
CA PRO A 281 -53.60 -7.00 4.16
C PRO A 281 -52.70 -5.77 4.00
N TYR A 282 -51.76 -5.84 3.06
CA TYR A 282 -50.83 -4.74 2.77
C TYR A 282 -51.43 -3.69 1.85
N SER A 283 -51.16 -2.40 2.13
CA SER A 283 -51.44 -1.30 1.20
C SER A 283 -50.58 -1.41 -0.07
N GLN A 284 -51.03 -0.83 -1.18
CA GLN A 284 -50.26 -0.81 -2.44
C GLN A 284 -48.89 -0.13 -2.26
N GLN A 285 -48.81 0.88 -1.39
CA GLN A 285 -47.56 1.58 -1.09
C GLN A 285 -46.58 0.69 -0.29
N ASP A 286 -47.12 -0.10 0.64
CA ASP A 286 -46.37 -1.05 1.46
C ASP A 286 -45.81 -2.20 0.63
N GLN A 287 -46.58 -2.68 -0.35
CA GLN A 287 -46.12 -3.67 -1.33
C GLN A 287 -44.95 -3.16 -2.17
N LYS A 288 -45.03 -1.91 -2.67
CA LYS A 288 -43.94 -1.27 -3.40
C LYS A 288 -42.69 -1.10 -2.53
N ARG A 289 -42.86 -0.70 -1.26
CA ARG A 289 -41.77 -0.59 -0.29
C ARG A 289 -41.09 -1.92 -0.03
N LEU A 290 -41.87 -2.99 0.17
CA LEU A 290 -41.35 -4.34 0.37
C LEU A 290 -40.58 -4.82 -0.87
N MET A 291 -41.11 -4.61 -2.07
CA MET A 291 -40.42 -4.95 -3.32
C MET A 291 -39.06 -4.25 -3.43
N TYR A 292 -39.00 -2.95 -3.14
CA TYR A 292 -37.75 -2.19 -3.12
C TYR A 292 -36.72 -2.78 -2.14
N HIS A 293 -37.14 -3.13 -0.93
CA HIS A 293 -36.24 -3.72 0.06
C HIS A 293 -35.80 -5.15 -0.28
N LYS A 294 -36.65 -5.94 -0.96
CA LYS A 294 -36.27 -7.26 -1.49
C LYS A 294 -35.21 -7.15 -2.57
N GLU A 295 -35.36 -6.21 -3.50
CA GLU A 295 -34.37 -5.96 -4.55
C GLU A 295 -33.04 -5.48 -3.95
N LYS A 296 -33.09 -4.54 -3.02
CA LYS A 296 -31.90 -4.04 -2.32
C LYS A 296 -31.19 -5.16 -1.53
N PHE A 297 -31.94 -6.04 -0.87
CA PHE A 297 -31.38 -7.21 -0.20
C PHE A 297 -30.67 -8.14 -1.18
N ALA A 298 -31.27 -8.41 -2.35
CA ALA A 298 -30.66 -9.22 -3.39
C ALA A 298 -29.33 -8.63 -3.88
N GLN A 299 -29.28 -7.31 -4.12
CA GLN A 299 -28.06 -6.61 -4.49
C GLN A 299 -26.97 -6.73 -3.42
N SER A 300 -27.30 -6.50 -2.14
CA SER A 300 -26.35 -6.65 -1.04
C SER A 300 -25.80 -8.08 -0.92
N VAL A 301 -26.64 -9.10 -1.10
CA VAL A 301 -26.19 -10.50 -1.08
C VAL A 301 -25.26 -10.81 -2.27
N GLN A 302 -25.51 -10.24 -3.46
CA GLN A 302 -24.61 -10.39 -4.60
C GLN A 302 -23.24 -9.74 -4.35
N GLU A 303 -23.19 -8.57 -3.72
CA GLU A 303 -21.94 -7.92 -3.33
C GLU A 303 -21.18 -8.76 -2.28
N ILE A 304 -21.88 -9.30 -1.28
CA ILE A 304 -21.30 -10.21 -0.29
C ILE A 304 -20.74 -11.46 -0.99
N ASN A 305 -21.45 -12.01 -1.97
CA ASN A 305 -20.98 -13.16 -2.75
C ASN A 305 -19.69 -12.85 -3.54
N LYS A 306 -19.51 -11.62 -4.03
CA LYS A 306 -18.23 -11.17 -4.60
C LYS A 306 -17.12 -11.13 -3.56
N LYS A 307 -17.40 -10.66 -2.33
CA LYS A 307 -16.45 -10.69 -1.21
C LYS A 307 -16.09 -12.13 -0.82
N ILE A 308 -17.04 -13.06 -0.84
CA ILE A 308 -16.80 -14.49 -0.59
C ILE A 308 -15.84 -15.07 -1.64
N ASN A 309 -15.96 -14.70 -2.91
CA ASN A 309 -14.98 -15.13 -3.91
C ASN A 309 -13.57 -14.64 -3.56
N LYS A 310 -13.43 -13.35 -3.25
CA LYS A 310 -12.14 -12.78 -2.80
C LYS A 310 -11.62 -13.50 -1.56
N TYR A 311 -12.48 -13.79 -0.60
CA TYR A 311 -12.14 -14.54 0.60
C TYR A 311 -11.56 -15.91 0.26
N ASN A 312 -12.27 -16.69 -0.55
CA ASN A 312 -11.87 -18.04 -0.92
C ASN A 312 -10.55 -18.08 -1.69
N PHE A 313 -10.19 -17.00 -2.40
CA PHE A 313 -8.90 -16.89 -3.07
C PHE A 313 -7.73 -16.57 -2.13
N ILE A 314 -7.96 -15.83 -1.03
CA ILE A 314 -6.90 -15.36 -0.13
C ILE A 314 -6.70 -16.33 1.05
N VAL A 315 -7.74 -17.05 1.44
CA VAL A 315 -7.70 -17.93 2.61
C VAL A 315 -6.72 -19.08 2.37
N PRO A 316 -5.72 -19.27 3.26
CA PRO A 316 -4.70 -20.30 3.08
C PRO A 316 -5.19 -21.72 3.40
N PHE A 317 -6.40 -21.88 3.97
CA PHE A 317 -6.97 -23.16 4.41
C PHE A 317 -8.25 -23.51 3.66
N MET A 318 -8.29 -24.66 2.99
CA MET A 318 -9.47 -25.11 2.22
C MET A 318 -10.72 -25.28 3.10
N GLU A 319 -10.55 -25.76 4.34
CA GLU A 319 -11.64 -26.01 5.30
C GLU A 319 -12.42 -24.75 5.70
N LYS A 320 -11.79 -23.58 5.58
CA LYS A 320 -12.37 -22.31 5.98
C LYS A 320 -13.02 -21.57 4.82
N GLN A 321 -12.98 -22.10 3.61
CA GLN A 321 -13.64 -21.49 2.46
C GLN A 321 -15.17 -21.46 2.67
N MET A 322 -15.80 -20.40 2.17
CA MET A 322 -17.22 -20.15 2.35
C MET A 322 -17.99 -20.43 1.05
N VAL A 323 -19.22 -20.92 1.21
CA VAL A 323 -20.17 -21.08 0.10
C VAL A 323 -20.96 -19.78 -0.06
N HIS A 324 -21.35 -19.47 -1.30
CA HIS A 324 -22.22 -18.34 -1.59
C HIS A 324 -23.57 -18.43 -0.87
N TYR A 325 -24.09 -17.28 -0.49
CA TYR A 325 -25.44 -17.17 0.04
C TYR A 325 -26.46 -17.18 -1.12
N ASN A 326 -27.42 -18.10 -1.06
CA ASN A 326 -28.59 -18.10 -1.93
C ASN A 326 -29.56 -16.99 -1.50
N VAL A 327 -29.99 -16.15 -2.44
CA VAL A 327 -30.83 -14.97 -2.17
C VAL A 327 -32.23 -15.38 -1.70
N GLU A 328 -32.93 -16.24 -2.45
CA GLU A 328 -34.31 -16.62 -2.12
C GLU A 328 -34.40 -17.30 -0.76
N SER A 329 -33.52 -18.27 -0.49
CA SER A 329 -33.53 -19.03 0.77
C SER A 329 -33.24 -18.15 1.98
N ASN A 330 -32.31 -17.20 1.86
CA ASN A 330 -32.02 -16.26 2.95
C ASN A 330 -33.15 -15.25 3.14
N MET A 331 -33.75 -14.77 2.07
CA MET A 331 -34.89 -13.86 2.13
C MET A 331 -36.09 -14.51 2.82
N GLN A 332 -36.42 -15.76 2.46
CA GLN A 332 -37.51 -16.51 3.10
C GLN A 332 -37.27 -16.67 4.61
N LYS A 333 -36.06 -17.11 5.00
CA LYS A 333 -35.70 -17.27 6.42
C LYS A 333 -35.91 -15.99 7.25
N VAL A 334 -35.60 -14.83 6.69
CA VAL A 334 -35.79 -13.54 7.36
C VAL A 334 -37.27 -13.15 7.43
N LEU A 335 -38.04 -13.38 6.36
CA LEU A 335 -39.46 -13.04 6.33
C LEU A 335 -40.30 -13.93 7.24
N ASP A 336 -39.93 -15.21 7.39
CA ASP A 336 -40.60 -16.16 8.27
C ASP A 336 -40.33 -15.86 9.75
N ASN A 337 -39.08 -15.50 10.08
CA ASN A 337 -38.63 -15.26 11.45
C ASN A 337 -37.92 -13.89 11.61
N PRO A 338 -38.63 -12.76 11.45
CA PRO A 338 -38.00 -11.43 11.51
C PRO A 338 -37.40 -11.13 12.89
N ARG A 339 -38.04 -11.60 13.96
CA ARG A 339 -37.62 -11.36 15.35
C ARG A 339 -36.24 -11.92 15.70
N HIS A 340 -35.78 -12.96 15.00
CA HIS A 340 -34.46 -13.56 15.25
C HIS A 340 -33.31 -12.67 14.77
N TYR A 341 -33.59 -11.72 13.86
CA TYR A 341 -32.59 -10.90 13.20
C TYR A 341 -32.61 -9.43 13.66
N LEU A 342 -33.49 -9.06 14.60
CA LEU A 342 -33.52 -7.73 15.18
C LEU A 342 -32.47 -7.63 16.30
N SER A 343 -31.69 -6.55 16.34
CA SER A 343 -30.80 -6.30 17.47
C SER A 343 -31.62 -5.98 18.70
N THR A 344 -31.33 -6.66 19.80
CA THR A 344 -31.96 -6.41 21.11
C THR A 344 -30.97 -5.66 22.00
N ASP A 345 -31.43 -4.64 22.70
CA ASP A 345 -30.64 -3.98 23.75
C ASP A 345 -30.51 -4.89 24.99
N GLU A 346 -29.57 -4.57 25.90
CA GLU A 346 -29.37 -5.26 27.19
C GLU A 346 -30.63 -5.32 28.09
N ARG A 347 -31.67 -4.55 27.76
CA ARG A 347 -32.98 -4.53 28.44
C ARG A 347 -34.10 -5.26 27.68
N GLY A 348 -33.79 -5.92 26.57
CA GLY A 348 -34.76 -6.68 25.76
C GLY A 348 -35.70 -5.83 24.89
N HIS A 349 -35.42 -4.53 24.73
CA HIS A 349 -36.17 -3.66 23.83
C HIS A 349 -35.56 -3.67 22.42
N HIS A 350 -36.42 -3.67 21.39
CA HIS A 350 -36.01 -3.63 19.99
C HIS A 350 -35.55 -2.22 19.62
N LEU A 351 -34.28 -2.07 19.25
CA LEU A 351 -33.77 -0.81 18.70
C LEU A 351 -34.42 -0.58 17.33
N ALA A 352 -35.36 0.35 17.24
CA ALA A 352 -35.81 0.84 15.95
C ALA A 352 -34.63 1.54 15.27
N SER A 353 -34.19 1.01 14.13
CA SER A 353 -33.15 1.57 13.25
C SER A 353 -33.51 2.98 12.78
N THR A 354 -33.37 3.96 13.67
CA THR A 354 -33.38 5.38 13.36
C THR A 354 -31.94 5.81 13.45
N THR A 355 -31.36 6.08 12.28
CA THR A 355 -30.00 6.59 12.10
C THR A 355 -28.93 5.77 12.82
N PHE A 356 -28.33 4.81 12.11
CA PHE A 356 -26.96 4.44 12.42
C PHE A 356 -26.12 5.71 12.32
N PRO A 357 -25.54 6.23 13.42
CA PRO A 357 -24.33 7.01 13.26
C PRO A 357 -23.37 6.05 12.55
N LEU A 358 -22.68 6.51 11.50
CA LEU A 358 -21.46 5.86 11.07
C LEU A 358 -20.64 5.66 12.33
N ALA A 359 -20.65 4.44 12.86
CA ALA A 359 -19.84 4.08 14.00
C ALA A 359 -18.42 4.31 13.52
N ARG A 360 -17.86 5.44 13.98
CA ARG A 360 -16.43 5.56 14.17
C ARG A 360 -15.99 4.25 14.80
N ASN A 361 -14.92 3.67 14.24
CA ASN A 361 -14.31 2.44 14.70
C ASN A 361 -13.80 2.58 16.14
N ASP A 362 -14.70 2.72 17.11
CA ASP A 362 -14.39 2.71 18.52
C ASP A 362 -14.71 1.29 19.00
N ASP A 363 -13.63 0.52 19.11
CA ASP A 363 -13.44 -0.55 20.07
C ASP A 363 -14.65 -1.44 20.35
N THR A 364 -15.19 -2.08 19.31
CA THR A 364 -15.77 -3.41 19.54
C THR A 364 -14.62 -4.28 20.03
N LYS A 365 -14.53 -4.46 21.35
CA LYS A 365 -13.60 -5.35 22.02
C LYS A 365 -13.88 -6.75 21.52
N ILE A 366 -13.21 -7.10 20.43
CA ILE A 366 -13.23 -8.44 19.87
C ILE A 366 -12.84 -9.36 21.03
N GLU A 367 -13.72 -10.30 21.38
CA GLU A 367 -13.41 -11.34 22.36
C GLU A 367 -12.34 -12.25 21.77
N TRP A 368 -11.09 -11.80 21.91
CA TRP A 368 -9.90 -12.44 21.36
C TRP A 368 -9.73 -13.85 21.87
N ARG A 369 -10.32 -14.19 23.02
CA ARG A 369 -10.36 -15.55 23.53
C ARG A 369 -11.09 -16.50 22.58
N GLU A 370 -12.19 -16.07 21.97
CA GLU A 370 -12.95 -16.86 20.99
C GLU A 370 -12.26 -16.92 19.63
N VAL A 371 -11.67 -15.82 19.18
CA VAL A 371 -10.95 -15.75 17.90
C VAL A 371 -9.66 -16.58 17.97
N TRP A 372 -8.89 -16.46 19.04
CA TRP A 372 -7.71 -17.29 19.28
C TRP A 372 -8.05 -18.72 19.64
N SER A 373 -9.21 -19.01 20.24
CA SER A 373 -9.71 -20.39 20.38
C SER A 373 -9.99 -21.01 19.01
N ASN A 374 -10.67 -20.27 18.12
CA ASN A 374 -10.93 -20.70 16.74
C ASN A 374 -9.63 -20.86 15.92
N ILE A 375 -8.63 -19.98 16.13
CA ILE A 375 -7.31 -20.07 15.48
C ILE A 375 -6.48 -21.21 16.09
N LYS A 376 -6.48 -21.39 17.42
CA LYS A 376 -5.77 -22.51 18.08
C LYS A 376 -6.38 -23.85 17.69
N GLN A 377 -7.70 -23.97 17.58
CA GLN A 377 -8.36 -25.16 17.05
C GLN A 377 -7.89 -25.53 15.62
N VAL A 378 -7.54 -24.53 14.80
CA VAL A 378 -6.96 -24.74 13.46
C VAL A 378 -5.53 -25.32 13.53
N PHE A 379 -4.78 -25.06 14.60
CA PHE A 379 -3.41 -25.57 14.78
C PHE A 379 -3.30 -26.79 15.70
N THR A 380 -4.34 -27.13 16.47
CA THR A 380 -4.36 -28.28 17.40
C THR A 380 -5.00 -29.54 16.82
N LEU A 381 -5.61 -29.49 15.63
CA LEU A 381 -6.05 -30.69 14.92
C LEU A 381 -4.84 -31.30 14.19
N ARG A 382 -4.17 -32.22 14.88
CA ARG A 382 -3.26 -33.19 14.29
C ARG A 382 -3.66 -34.58 14.72
#